data_AF-A0AAW8KJN1-F1
#
_entry.id   AF-A0AAW8KJN1-F1
#
_cell.length_a   1.000
_cell.length_b   1.000
_cell.length_c   1.000
_cell.angle_alpha   90.00
_cell.angle_beta   90.00
_cell.angle_gamma   90.00
#
_symmetry.space_group_name_H-M   'P 1'
#
loop_
_entity.id
_entity.type
_entity.pdbx_description
1 polymer ?
#
loop_
_entity_poly.entity_id
_entity_poly.type
_entity_poly.pdbx_seq_one_letter_code
_entity_poly.pdbx_strand_id
1 'polypeptide(L)'
;WLNAYFAGRPPLWIPPLHLDGSELDHAVSVALLEIPFGARAAVDAVVGRVAALSPLANPDREGGRALRQMVERSIARNPVAIIVPAHRADADVE
;
A
#
# COMPACT_ATOMS: atom_id res chain seq x y z
N TRP A 1 -16.62 9.12 7.61
CA TRP A 1 -15.21 8.85 7.30
C TRP A 1 -14.50 10.06 6.71
N LEU A 2 -14.83 10.47 5.47
CA LEU A 2 -14.13 11.56 4.76
C LEU A 2 -14.17 12.90 5.51
N ASN A 3 -15.27 13.24 6.17
CA ASN A 3 -15.34 14.45 6.99
C ASN A 3 -14.29 14.46 8.12
N ALA A 4 -13.99 13.31 8.74
CA ALA A 4 -12.95 13.23 9.76
C ALA A 4 -11.56 13.39 9.11
N TYR A 5 -11.32 12.69 8.00
CA TYR A 5 -10.08 12.77 7.23
C TYR A 5 -9.74 14.22 6.83
N PHE A 6 -10.68 14.91 6.18
CA PHE A 6 -10.48 16.31 5.74
C PHE A 6 -10.46 17.32 6.90
N ALA A 7 -10.98 16.95 8.07
CA ALA A 7 -10.81 17.72 9.30
C ALA A 7 -9.46 17.43 10.01
N GLY A 8 -8.55 16.68 9.38
CA GLY A 8 -7.25 16.33 9.95
C GLY A 8 -7.32 15.33 11.11
N ARG A 9 -8.42 14.60 11.26
CA ARG A 9 -8.63 13.63 12.34
C ARG A 9 -8.54 12.19 11.82
N PRO A 10 -7.94 11.26 12.59
CA PRO A 10 -7.88 9.86 12.20
C PRO A 10 -9.29 9.28 12.10
N PRO A 11 -9.67 8.68 10.96
CA PRO A 11 -10.94 7.99 10.84
C PRO A 11 -11.00 6.75 11.75
N LEU A 12 -12.17 6.49 12.35
CA LEU A 12 -12.35 5.45 13.38
C LEU A 12 -12.67 4.04 12.82
N TRP A 13 -12.89 3.93 11.52
CA TRP A 13 -13.23 2.68 10.84
C TRP A 13 -12.71 2.75 9.40
N ILE A 14 -12.62 1.62 8.70
CA ILE A 14 -12.39 1.59 7.26
C ILE A 14 -13.72 1.16 6.62
N PRO A 15 -14.25 1.87 5.61
CA PRO A 15 -15.45 1.44 4.91
C PRO A 15 -15.31 0.03 4.36
N PRO A 16 -16.37 -0.78 4.26
CA PRO A 16 -16.30 -2.05 3.56
C PRO A 16 -15.76 -1.81 2.14
N LEU A 17 -14.67 -2.50 1.80
CA LEU A 17 -14.01 -2.37 0.51
C LEU A 17 -14.23 -3.63 -0.30
N HIS A 18 -14.68 -3.45 -1.54
CA HIS A 18 -14.57 -4.46 -2.58
C HIS A 18 -13.62 -3.90 -3.64
N LEU A 19 -12.38 -4.42 -3.66
CA LEU A 19 -11.37 -4.01 -4.61
C LEU A 19 -11.19 -5.15 -5.62
N ASP A 20 -11.53 -4.88 -6.87
CA ASP A 20 -11.18 -5.78 -7.96
C ASP A 20 -9.67 -5.70 -8.23
N GLY A 21 -9.03 -6.83 -8.46
CA GLY A 21 -7.59 -6.86 -8.73
C GLY A 21 -6.97 -8.23 -8.61
N SER A 22 -5.66 -8.27 -8.86
CA SER A 22 -4.84 -9.45 -8.65
C SER A 22 -4.55 -9.67 -7.16
N GLU A 23 -4.04 -10.86 -6.80
CA GLU A 23 -3.57 -11.14 -5.44
C GLU A 23 -2.50 -10.13 -4.98
N LEU A 24 -1.63 -9.67 -5.90
CA LEU A 24 -0.67 -8.61 -5.63
C LEU A 24 -1.37 -7.29 -5.28
N ASP A 25 -2.40 -6.89 -6.04
CA ASP A 25 -3.13 -5.65 -5.77
C ASP A 25 -3.81 -5.68 -4.38
N HIS A 26 -4.31 -6.86 -3.97
CA HIS A 26 -4.84 -7.06 -2.62
C HIS A 26 -3.75 -6.98 -1.56
N ALA A 27 -2.61 -7.65 -1.75
CA ALA A 27 -1.48 -7.60 -0.81
C ALA A 27 -0.94 -6.18 -0.64
N VAL A 28 -0.82 -5.42 -1.74
CA VAL A 28 -0.42 -4.01 -1.72
C VAL A 28 -1.45 -3.18 -0.96
N SER A 29 -2.74 -3.40 -1.20
CA SER A 29 -3.80 -2.67 -0.49
C SER A 29 -3.76 -2.92 1.02
N VAL A 30 -3.54 -4.17 1.45
CA VAL A 30 -3.37 -4.52 2.87
C VAL A 30 -2.13 -3.83 3.45
N ALA A 31 -0.98 -3.91 2.78
CA ALA A 31 0.26 -3.29 3.25
C ALA A 31 0.16 -1.75 3.36
N LEU A 32 -0.60 -1.10 2.46
CA LEU A 32 -0.88 0.33 2.54
C LEU A 32 -1.82 0.69 3.71
N LEU A 33 -2.85 -0.11 3.96
CA LEU A 33 -3.79 0.10 5.07
C LEU A 33 -3.12 0.01 6.45
N GLU A 34 -2.00 -0.71 6.54
CA GLU A 34 -1.16 -0.77 7.74
C GLU A 34 -0.35 0.52 7.99
N ILE A 35 -0.25 1.45 7.03
CA ILE A 35 0.44 2.72 7.23
C ILE A 35 -0.45 3.66 8.07
N PRO A 36 -0.04 4.02 9.31
CA PRO A 36 -0.88 4.80 10.22
C PRO A 36 -1.28 6.17 9.65
N PHE A 37 -2.40 6.71 10.13
CA PHE A 37 -2.81 8.08 9.79
C PHE A 37 -1.74 9.09 10.19
N GLY A 38 -1.34 9.95 9.25
CA GLY A 38 -0.30 10.96 9.45
C GLY A 38 1.14 10.44 9.31
N ALA A 39 1.35 9.14 9.16
CA ALA A 39 2.66 8.54 8.91
C ALA A 39 2.91 8.34 7.41
N ARG A 40 4.19 8.24 7.05
CA ARG A 40 4.68 7.84 5.72
C ARG A 40 5.52 6.58 5.82
N ALA A 41 5.61 5.83 4.74
CA ALA A 41 6.47 4.67 4.64
C ALA A 41 7.22 4.70 3.30
N ALA A 42 8.48 4.24 3.31
CA ALA A 42 9.23 4.01 2.08
C ALA A 42 8.53 2.91 1.25
N VAL A 43 8.56 3.05 -0.08
CA VAL A 43 8.09 1.99 -1.00
C VAL A 43 8.72 0.65 -0.67
N ASP A 44 10.01 0.62 -0.32
CA ASP A 44 10.71 -0.63 0.03
C ASP A 44 10.13 -1.31 1.29
N ALA A 45 9.62 -0.54 2.25
CA ALA A 45 8.92 -1.10 3.40
C ALA A 45 7.59 -1.75 3.00
N VAL A 46 6.87 -1.15 2.03
CA VAL A 46 5.65 -1.74 1.45
C VAL A 46 6.00 -3.02 0.69
N VAL A 47 7.07 -3.02 -0.11
CA VAL A 47 7.56 -4.22 -0.82
C VAL A 47 7.88 -5.35 0.16
N GLY A 48 8.55 -5.06 1.27
CA GLY A 48 8.85 -6.04 2.30
C GLY A 48 7.60 -6.65 2.93
N ARG A 49 6.58 -5.83 3.21
CA ARG A 49 5.28 -6.32 3.72
C ARG A 49 4.56 -7.18 2.69
N VAL A 50 4.53 -6.76 1.43
CA VAL A 50 3.93 -7.55 0.33
C VAL A 50 4.62 -8.90 0.17
N ALA A 51 5.95 -8.94 0.26
CA ALA A 51 6.71 -10.19 0.21
C ALA A 51 6.39 -11.13 1.38
N ALA A 52 6.12 -10.59 2.57
CA ALA A 52 5.69 -11.38 3.73
C ALA A 52 4.25 -11.90 3.59
N LEU A 53 3.39 -11.18 2.88
CA LEU A 53 1.98 -11.53 2.64
C LEU A 53 1.79 -12.50 1.46
N SER A 54 2.74 -12.58 0.52
CA SER A 54 2.64 -13.41 -0.68
C SER A 54 3.89 -14.30 -0.88
N PRO A 55 3.75 -15.64 -0.88
CA PRO A 55 4.85 -16.57 -1.12
C PRO A 55 5.50 -16.48 -2.51
N LEU A 56 4.94 -15.68 -3.43
CA LEU A 56 5.44 -15.51 -4.81
C LEU A 56 6.70 -14.62 -4.89
N ALA A 57 7.08 -13.97 -3.79
CA ALA A 57 8.21 -13.06 -3.72
C ALA A 57 9.49 -13.76 -3.25
N ASN A 58 10.11 -14.59 -4.09
CA ASN A 58 11.44 -15.12 -3.79
C ASN A 58 12.51 -14.03 -4.10
N PRO A 59 13.25 -13.50 -3.10
CA PRO A 59 14.01 -12.27 -3.24
C PRO A 59 15.45 -12.55 -3.70
N ASP A 60 15.62 -13.21 -4.85
CA ASP A 60 16.88 -13.03 -5.58
C ASP A 60 16.93 -11.59 -6.13
N ARG A 61 18.12 -11.03 -6.34
CA ARG A 61 18.31 -9.60 -6.73
C ARG A 61 17.44 -9.17 -7.92
N GLU A 62 17.17 -10.09 -8.85
CA GLU A 62 16.35 -9.83 -10.02
C GLU A 62 14.84 -9.89 -9.70
N GLY A 63 14.42 -10.85 -8.88
CA GLY A 63 13.05 -10.98 -8.38
C GLY A 63 12.64 -9.80 -7.48
N GLY A 64 13.56 -9.28 -6.66
CA GLY A 64 13.30 -8.11 -5.82
C GLY A 64 13.02 -6.83 -6.63
N ARG A 65 13.77 -6.58 -7.71
CA ARG A 65 13.50 -5.42 -8.59
C ARG A 65 12.19 -5.56 -9.34
N ALA A 66 11.87 -6.77 -9.84
CA ALA A 66 10.60 -7.02 -10.50
C ALA A 66 9.42 -6.81 -9.54
N LEU A 67 9.51 -7.34 -8.31
CA LEU A 67 8.48 -7.15 -7.30
C LEU A 67 8.28 -5.67 -6.95
N ARG A 68 9.38 -4.92 -6.76
CA ARG A 68 9.31 -3.48 -6.48
C ARG A 68 8.53 -2.74 -7.57
N GLN A 69 8.84 -2.97 -8.85
CA GLN A 69 8.13 -2.34 -9.96
C GLN A 69 6.65 -2.73 -10.00
N MET A 70 6.33 -4.00 -9.71
CA MET A 70 4.94 -4.46 -9.66
C MET A 70 4.17 -3.80 -8.51
N VAL A 71 4.78 -3.65 -7.34
CA VAL A 71 4.22 -2.94 -6.18
C VAL A 71 4.00 -1.46 -6.53
N GLU A 72 4.99 -0.78 -7.09
CA GLU A 72 4.87 0.64 -7.49
C GLU A 72 3.73 0.85 -8.50
N ARG A 73 3.61 -0.03 -9.51
CA ARG A 73 2.50 0.03 -10.48
C ARG A 73 1.14 -0.20 -9.82
N SER A 74 1.07 -1.08 -8.83
CA SER A 74 -0.16 -1.34 -8.09
C SER A 74 -0.55 -0.14 -7.22
N ILE A 75 0.40 0.46 -6.49
CA ILE A 75 0.21 1.71 -5.73
C ILE A 75 -0.34 2.81 -6.65
N ALA A 76 0.27 3.01 -7.83
CA ALA A 76 -0.13 4.04 -8.78
C ALA A 76 -1.52 3.81 -9.39
N ARG A 77 -1.99 2.56 -9.48
CA ARG A 77 -3.31 2.18 -10.01
C ARG A 77 -4.41 2.14 -8.96
N ASN A 78 -4.09 2.38 -7.68
CA ASN A 78 -5.02 2.25 -6.58
C ASN A 78 -6.31 3.08 -6.81
N PRO A 79 -7.48 2.41 -6.93
CA PRO A 79 -8.72 3.07 -7.33
C PRO A 79 -9.35 3.93 -6.24
N VAL A 80 -8.91 3.80 -4.98
CA VAL A 80 -9.48 4.49 -3.81
C VAL A 80 -8.37 5.08 -2.92
N ALA A 81 -7.48 5.85 -3.53
CA ALA A 81 -6.19 6.32 -2.99
C ALA A 81 -6.22 7.10 -1.65
N ILE A 82 -7.38 7.55 -1.18
CA ILE A 82 -7.53 8.17 0.15
C ILE A 82 -7.82 7.12 1.23
N ILE A 83 -8.71 6.17 0.94
CA ILE A 83 -9.11 5.14 1.90
C ILE A 83 -8.04 4.06 1.98
N VAL A 84 -7.57 3.57 0.83
CA VAL A 84 -6.33 2.79 0.73
C VAL A 84 -5.21 3.80 0.47
N PRO A 85 -4.35 4.10 1.46
CA PRO A 85 -3.60 5.35 1.48
C PRO A 85 -2.32 5.28 0.62
N ALA A 86 -2.47 5.20 -0.69
CA ALA A 86 -1.33 5.18 -1.64
C ALA A 86 -0.44 6.42 -1.50
N HIS A 87 -1.02 7.57 -1.16
CA HIS A 87 -0.32 8.84 -0.92
C HIS A 87 0.62 8.83 0.31
N ARG A 88 0.67 7.75 1.09
CA ARG A 88 1.59 7.59 2.23
C ARG A 88 2.79 6.70 1.92
N ALA A 89 2.84 6.13 0.72
CA ALA A 89 3.98 5.37 0.25
C ALA A 89 4.81 6.26 -0.68
N ASP A 90 6.01 6.60 -0.24
CA ASP A 90 6.90 7.52 -0.95
C ASP A 90 8.19 6.78 -1.35
N ALA A 91 8.73 7.11 -2.52
CA ALA A 91 10.00 6.54 -2.99
C ALA A 91 11.19 7.04 -2.16
N ASP A 92 11.09 8.25 -1.60
CA ASP A 92 12.16 9.00 -0.95
C ASP A 92 11.79 9.36 0.49
N VAL A 93 11.62 8.35 1.35
CA VAL A 93 11.54 8.60 2.80
C VAL A 93 12.97 8.56 3.34
N GLU A 94 13.55 9.74 3.60
CA GLU A 94 14.78 9.90 4.43
C GLU A 94 14.56 9.41 5.87
#